data_AF-A0A6N6PXD9-F1
#
_entry.id   AF-A0A6N6PXD9-F1
#
_cell.length_a   1.000
_cell.length_b   1.000
_cell.length_c   1.000
_cell.angle_alpha   90.00
_cell.angle_beta   90.00
_cell.angle_gamma   90.00
#
_symmetry.space_group_name_H-M   'P 1'
#
loop_
_entity.id
_entity.type
_entity.pdbx_description
1 polymer ?
#
loop_
_entity_poly.entity_id
_entity_poly.type
_entity_poly.pdbx_seq_one_letter_code
_entity_poly.pdbx_strand_id
1 'polypeptide(L)'
;MRFQKLFSGTVSLLLSALLVVGCSKKTDASTELAKTVKVLEQAAPAPQASTQQSPNFPTALPAQQVSQALTLLKEGKYTETIVQMEMARYNPNKTPQQMIAIQDAMAAVMSDLYTRAANGDAPAKQAIKQYQENRNKR
;
A
#
# COMPACT_ATOMS: atom_id res chain seq x y z
N MET A 1 18.28 -69.90 -0.93
CA MET A 1 17.01 -69.42 -0.34
C MET A 1 16.90 -67.92 -0.58
N ARG A 2 15.76 -67.47 -1.10
CA ARG A 2 15.42 -66.09 -1.47
C ARG A 2 14.72 -65.41 -0.29
N PHE A 3 15.10 -64.17 0.06
CA PHE A 3 14.28 -63.17 0.78
C PHE A 3 14.77 -61.80 0.30
N GLN A 4 14.27 -61.25 -0.81
CA GLN A 4 13.01 -60.48 -0.94
C GLN A 4 13.07 -59.18 -0.11
N LYS A 5 13.64 -58.10 -0.71
CA LYS A 5 12.94 -56.84 -1.07
C LYS A 5 11.79 -56.50 -0.13
N LEU A 6 11.92 -55.47 0.73
CA LEU A 6 10.82 -54.64 1.26
C LEU A 6 11.26 -53.53 2.25
N PHE A 7 12.31 -52.75 2.00
CA PHE A 7 12.58 -51.54 2.82
C PHE A 7 13.12 -50.38 1.99
N SER A 8 12.50 -50.13 0.84
CA SER A 8 12.87 -49.06 -0.11
C SER A 8 11.66 -48.19 -0.44
N GLY A 9 10.97 -47.62 0.56
CA GLY A 9 9.74 -46.87 0.27
C GLY A 9 9.09 -46.01 1.35
N THR A 10 9.69 -45.78 2.52
CA THR A 10 8.97 -45.09 3.63
C THR A 10 9.82 -44.12 4.44
N VAL A 11 10.74 -43.39 3.80
CA VAL A 11 11.46 -42.26 4.47
C VAL A 11 11.23 -40.91 3.76
N SER A 12 10.55 -40.89 2.61
CA SER A 12 10.43 -39.69 1.76
C SER A 12 9.03 -39.06 1.74
N LEU A 13 8.26 -39.10 2.86
CA LEU A 13 6.89 -38.56 2.88
C LEU A 13 6.55 -37.68 4.10
N LEU A 14 7.51 -37.31 4.94
CA LEU A 14 7.27 -36.52 6.17
C LEU A 14 7.83 -35.09 6.14
N LEU A 15 8.39 -34.64 5.00
CA LEU A 15 9.03 -33.32 4.88
C LEU A 15 8.23 -32.28 4.08
N SER A 16 6.94 -32.51 3.82
CA SER A 16 6.12 -31.62 2.96
C SER A 16 4.99 -30.88 3.67
N ALA A 17 4.88 -30.96 5.01
CA ALA A 17 3.69 -30.48 5.73
C ALA A 17 3.84 -29.14 6.49
N LEU A 18 4.97 -28.42 6.39
CA LEU A 18 5.26 -27.27 7.28
C LEU A 18 5.27 -25.87 6.64
N LEU A 19 4.77 -25.68 5.41
CA LEU A 19 4.93 -24.39 4.70
C LEU A 19 3.65 -23.61 4.33
N VAL A 20 2.49 -23.86 4.94
CA VAL A 20 1.28 -23.07 4.61
C VAL A 20 0.42 -22.72 5.83
N VAL A 21 1.02 -22.18 6.89
CA VAL A 21 0.28 -21.44 7.93
C VAL A 21 0.78 -19.98 7.97
N GLY A 22 0.89 -19.39 6.78
CA GLY A 22 0.89 -17.95 6.59
C GLY A 22 -0.49 -17.54 6.09
N CYS A 23 -1.53 -17.64 6.92
CA CYS A 23 -2.82 -17.03 6.64
C CYS A 23 -2.60 -15.54 6.47
N SER A 24 -2.43 -15.15 5.21
CA SER A 24 -2.26 -13.79 4.74
C SER A 24 -3.56 -13.06 5.07
N LYS A 25 -3.63 -12.43 6.25
CA LYS A 25 -4.49 -11.26 6.42
C LYS A 25 -3.89 -10.19 5.51
N LYS A 26 -4.20 -10.29 4.21
CA LYS A 26 -3.86 -9.30 3.21
C LYS A 26 -4.60 -8.04 3.65
N THR A 27 -3.87 -7.08 4.21
CA THR A 27 -4.40 -5.74 4.43
C THR A 27 -4.73 -5.18 3.05
N ASP A 28 -6.02 -5.05 2.77
CA ASP A 28 -6.52 -4.58 1.49
C ASP A 28 -6.30 -3.07 1.37
N ALA A 29 -5.48 -2.65 0.41
CA ALA A 29 -5.11 -1.25 0.22
C ALA A 29 -6.34 -0.35 -0.03
N SER A 30 -7.35 -0.86 -0.73
CA SER A 30 -8.60 -0.10 -0.97
C SER A 30 -9.37 0.14 0.33
N THR A 31 -9.40 -0.85 1.22
CA THR A 31 -10.02 -0.77 2.54
C THR A 31 -9.29 0.23 3.44
N GLU A 32 -7.96 0.21 3.47
CA GLU A 32 -7.17 1.17 4.27
C GLU A 32 -7.28 2.60 3.73
N LEU A 33 -7.30 2.78 2.41
CA LEU A 33 -7.58 4.08 1.80
C LEU A 33 -8.99 4.58 2.17
N ALA A 34 -10.01 3.73 2.09
CA ALA A 34 -11.38 4.09 2.46
C ALA A 34 -11.51 4.46 3.95
N LYS A 35 -10.82 3.73 4.85
CA LYS A 35 -10.73 4.10 6.27
C LYS A 35 -10.05 5.45 6.46
N THR A 36 -8.96 5.69 5.74
CA THR A 36 -8.21 6.94 5.81
C THR A 36 -9.05 8.12 5.35
N VAL A 37 -9.83 7.99 4.27
CA VAL A 37 -10.80 9.01 3.85
C VAL A 37 -11.75 9.35 5.01
N LYS A 38 -12.34 8.34 5.66
CA LYS A 38 -13.23 8.57 6.81
C LYS A 38 -12.55 9.31 7.96
N VAL A 39 -11.31 8.95 8.31
CA VAL A 39 -10.54 9.65 9.35
C VAL A 39 -10.26 11.10 8.96
N LEU A 40 -9.96 11.35 7.68
CA LEU A 40 -9.70 12.69 7.17
C LEU A 40 -10.97 13.56 7.15
N GLU A 41 -12.14 12.96 6.89
CA GLU A 41 -13.44 13.64 6.86
C GLU A 41 -14.03 13.88 8.27
N GLN A 42 -13.77 12.97 9.22
CA GLN A 42 -14.29 13.08 10.60
C GLN A 42 -13.52 14.07 11.47
N ALA A 43 -12.27 14.38 11.13
CA ALA A 43 -11.54 15.43 11.82
C ALA A 43 -12.16 16.78 11.50
N ALA A 44 -12.64 17.50 12.53
CA ALA A 44 -13.08 18.88 12.40
C ALA A 44 -12.01 19.68 11.63
N PRO A 45 -12.40 20.57 10.70
CA PRO A 45 -11.43 21.33 9.92
C PRO A 45 -10.49 22.02 10.89
N ALA A 46 -9.20 21.66 10.82
CA ALA A 46 -8.17 22.40 11.53
C ALA A 46 -8.35 23.87 11.14
N PRO A 47 -8.29 24.83 12.09
CA PRO A 47 -8.44 26.24 11.75
C PRO A 47 -7.49 26.56 10.61
N GLN A 48 -8.05 26.96 9.47
CA GLN A 48 -7.28 27.38 8.32
C GLN A 48 -6.51 28.62 8.79
N ALA A 49 -5.23 28.44 9.09
CA ALA A 49 -4.36 29.57 9.32
C ALA A 49 -4.28 30.35 8.01
N SER A 50 -5.01 31.46 7.93
CA SER A 50 -4.93 32.46 6.87
C SER A 50 -3.51 33.01 6.83
N THR A 51 -2.61 32.32 6.13
CA THR A 51 -1.25 32.76 5.91
C THR A 51 -0.99 32.73 4.42
N GLN A 52 -0.87 33.94 3.89
CA GLN A 52 -0.16 34.36 2.68
C GLN A 52 0.16 33.25 1.66
N GLN A 53 -0.48 33.34 0.49
CA GLN A 53 -0.11 32.60 -0.72
C GLN A 53 1.41 32.58 -0.92
N SER A 54 2.03 31.41 -0.75
CA SER A 54 3.23 31.03 -1.49
C SER A 54 2.80 30.13 -2.66
N PRO A 55 3.34 30.34 -3.87
CA PRO A 55 2.95 29.59 -5.04
C PRO A 55 3.50 28.16 -4.98
N ASN A 56 2.66 27.17 -5.32
CA ASN A 56 2.97 25.77 -5.68
C ASN A 56 2.68 24.61 -4.69
N PHE A 57 1.99 24.82 -3.56
CA PHE A 57 1.44 23.66 -2.84
C PHE A 57 0.04 23.27 -3.35
N PRO A 58 -0.27 21.96 -3.46
CA PRO A 58 -1.54 21.51 -4.01
C PRO A 58 -2.71 22.05 -3.16
N THR A 59 -3.63 22.73 -3.83
CA THR A 59 -4.83 23.35 -3.26
C THR A 59 -5.90 22.36 -2.80
N ALA A 60 -5.76 21.08 -3.17
CA ALA A 60 -6.69 20.02 -2.77
C ALA A 60 -6.49 19.62 -1.29
N LEU A 61 -7.60 19.35 -0.61
CA LEU A 61 -7.57 18.86 0.77
C LEU A 61 -7.04 17.42 0.82
N PRO A 62 -6.38 16.99 1.92
CA PRO A 62 -5.87 15.63 2.06
C PRO A 62 -6.94 14.55 1.82
N ALA A 63 -8.17 14.76 2.30
CA ALA A 63 -9.28 13.84 2.08
C ALA A 63 -9.59 13.64 0.59
N GLN A 64 -9.55 14.72 -0.20
CA GLN A 64 -9.78 14.66 -1.65
C GLN A 64 -8.65 13.92 -2.36
N GLN A 65 -7.40 14.14 -1.95
CA GLN A 65 -6.23 13.45 -2.52
C GLN A 65 -6.29 11.94 -2.24
N VAL A 66 -6.59 11.53 -1.00
CA VAL A 66 -6.73 10.10 -0.65
C VAL A 66 -7.94 9.47 -1.35
N SER A 67 -9.06 10.20 -1.47
CA SER A 67 -10.23 9.73 -2.22
C SER A 67 -9.93 9.53 -3.71
N GLN A 68 -9.19 10.45 -4.34
CA GLN A 68 -8.69 10.27 -5.71
C GLN A 68 -7.74 9.08 -5.82
N ALA A 69 -6.82 8.91 -4.85
CA ALA A 69 -5.91 7.77 -4.81
C ALA A 69 -6.67 6.43 -4.78
N LEU A 70 -7.78 6.35 -4.02
CA LEU A 70 -8.65 5.17 -3.97
C LEU A 70 -9.29 4.87 -5.32
N THR A 71 -9.81 5.87 -6.02
CA THR A 71 -10.37 5.69 -7.36
C THR A 71 -9.30 5.21 -8.34
N LEU A 72 -8.13 5.86 -8.35
CA LEU A 72 -6.99 5.49 -9.21
C LEU A 72 -6.50 4.06 -8.93
N LEU A 73 -6.50 3.64 -7.67
CA LEU A 73 -6.08 2.29 -7.28
C LEU A 73 -7.04 1.24 -7.87
N LYS A 74 -8.35 1.51 -7.83
CA LYS A 74 -9.37 0.63 -8.43
C LYS A 74 -9.27 0.57 -9.95
N GLU A 75 -8.82 1.64 -10.59
CA GLU A 75 -8.57 1.72 -12.03
C GLU A 75 -7.23 1.09 -12.45
N GLY A 76 -6.39 0.65 -11.50
CA GLY A 76 -5.06 0.11 -11.80
C GLY A 76 -4.00 1.18 -12.12
N LYS A 77 -4.29 2.47 -11.87
CA LYS A 77 -3.40 3.62 -12.11
C LYS A 77 -2.46 3.84 -10.92
N TYR A 78 -1.58 2.87 -10.70
CA TYR A 78 -0.81 2.77 -9.45
C TYR A 78 0.22 3.88 -9.24
N THR A 79 0.85 4.39 -10.32
CA THR A 79 1.78 5.52 -10.23
C THR A 79 1.04 6.76 -9.72
N GLU A 80 -0.11 7.06 -10.30
CA GLU A 80 -0.94 8.20 -9.94
C GLU A 80 -1.51 8.04 -8.52
N THR A 81 -1.89 6.82 -8.12
CA THR A 81 -2.26 6.52 -6.73
C THR A 81 -1.16 6.93 -5.76
N ILE A 82 0.10 6.53 -6.02
CA ILE A 82 1.24 6.88 -5.17
C ILE A 82 1.43 8.40 -5.12
N VAL A 83 1.36 9.08 -6.27
CA VAL A 83 1.51 10.54 -6.35
C VAL A 83 0.47 11.24 -5.49
N GLN A 84 -0.80 10.85 -5.57
CA GLN A 84 -1.86 11.44 -4.76
C GLN A 84 -1.66 11.18 -3.26
N MET A 85 -1.20 9.99 -2.88
CA MET A 85 -0.85 9.68 -1.50
C MET A 85 0.35 10.50 -0.99
N GLU A 86 1.36 10.75 -1.83
CA GLU A 86 2.45 11.64 -1.47
C GLU A 86 1.97 13.08 -1.27
N MET A 87 1.12 13.59 -2.16
CA MET A 87 0.53 14.93 -2.02
C MET A 87 -0.25 15.06 -0.71
N ALA A 88 -1.06 14.05 -0.36
CA ALA A 88 -1.76 14.00 0.92
C ALA A 88 -0.78 14.02 2.10
N ARG A 89 0.32 13.27 2.02
CA ARG A 89 1.36 13.23 3.06
C ARG A 89 2.07 14.57 3.22
N TYR A 90 2.33 15.30 2.14
CA TYR A 90 3.02 16.59 2.17
C TYR A 90 2.13 17.78 2.51
N ASN A 91 0.82 17.61 2.65
CA ASN A 91 -0.05 18.70 3.08
C ASN A 91 0.30 19.16 4.52
N PRO A 92 0.57 20.44 4.77
CA PRO A 92 1.03 20.90 6.09
C PRO A 92 -0.07 20.90 7.17
N ASN A 93 -1.35 20.90 6.78
CA ASN A 93 -2.48 21.11 7.69
C ASN A 93 -3.17 19.79 8.04
N LYS A 94 -2.48 18.92 8.80
CA LYS A 94 -3.01 17.62 9.24
C LYS A 94 -2.81 17.39 10.74
N THR A 95 -3.77 16.75 11.38
CA THR A 95 -3.61 16.28 12.76
C THR A 95 -2.62 15.10 12.82
N PRO A 96 -2.02 14.80 13.99
CA PRO A 96 -1.18 13.63 14.16
C PRO A 96 -1.89 12.33 13.76
N GLN A 97 -3.17 12.19 14.09
CA GLN A 97 -3.97 11.01 13.74
C GLN A 97 -4.16 10.89 12.21
N GLN A 98 -4.41 12.01 11.52
CA GLN A 98 -4.50 12.04 10.06
C GLN A 98 -3.16 11.70 9.39
N MET A 99 -2.04 12.18 9.95
CA MET A 99 -0.70 11.84 9.49
C MET A 99 -0.41 10.35 9.59
N ILE A 100 -0.80 9.71 10.70
CA ILE A 100 -0.64 8.27 10.90
C ILE A 100 -1.52 7.50 9.90
N ALA A 101 -2.80 7.86 9.77
CA ALA A 101 -3.71 7.19 8.84
C ALA A 101 -3.19 7.23 7.39
N ILE A 102 -2.66 8.37 6.93
CA ILE A 102 -2.06 8.48 5.59
C ILE A 102 -0.82 7.59 5.45
N GLN A 103 0.02 7.49 6.48
CA GLN A 103 1.20 6.62 6.46
C GLN A 103 0.81 5.14 6.40
N ASP A 104 -0.17 4.74 7.20
CA ASP A 104 -0.68 3.36 7.21
C ASP A 104 -1.29 2.97 5.86
N ALA A 105 -2.10 3.87 5.27
CA ALA A 105 -2.63 3.66 3.94
C ALA A 105 -1.54 3.60 2.86
N MET A 106 -0.52 4.46 2.93
CA MET A 106 0.61 4.40 2.00
C MET A 106 1.37 3.08 2.11
N ALA A 107 1.60 2.59 3.34
CA ALA A 107 2.23 1.30 3.57
C ALA A 107 1.39 0.14 3.00
N ALA A 108 0.06 0.18 3.19
CA ALA A 108 -0.85 -0.81 2.64
C ALA A 108 -0.84 -0.80 1.10
N VAL A 109 -0.89 0.37 0.46
CA VAL A 109 -0.76 0.51 -1.01
C VAL A 109 0.54 -0.09 -1.50
N MET A 110 1.68 0.27 -0.90
CA MET A 110 2.98 -0.26 -1.35
C MET A 110 3.06 -1.77 -1.15
N SER A 111 2.57 -2.31 -0.03
CA SER A 111 2.52 -3.75 0.22
C SER A 111 1.67 -4.50 -0.82
N ASP A 112 0.51 -3.96 -1.18
CA ASP A 112 -0.33 -4.54 -2.23
C ASP A 112 0.37 -4.50 -3.59
N LEU A 113 1.00 -3.38 -3.95
CA LEU A 113 1.75 -3.25 -5.20
C LEU A 113 2.92 -4.23 -5.26
N TYR A 114 3.70 -4.40 -4.18
CA TYR A 114 4.78 -5.40 -4.14
C TYR A 114 4.23 -6.80 -4.34
N THR A 115 3.09 -7.12 -3.74
CA THR A 115 2.43 -8.41 -3.92
C THR A 115 1.96 -8.62 -5.35
N ARG A 116 1.34 -7.61 -5.97
CA ARG A 116 0.92 -7.65 -7.38
C ARG A 116 2.11 -7.81 -8.33
N ALA A 117 3.17 -7.05 -8.09
CA ALA A 117 4.40 -7.12 -8.86
C ALA A 117 5.05 -8.51 -8.77
N ALA A 118 5.08 -9.11 -7.57
CA ALA A 118 5.55 -10.50 -7.39
C ALA A 118 4.71 -11.50 -8.19
N ASN A 119 3.41 -11.24 -8.34
CA ASN A 119 2.49 -12.05 -9.15
C ASN A 119 2.51 -11.71 -10.66
N GLY A 120 3.39 -10.81 -11.10
CA GLY A 120 3.56 -10.51 -12.52
C GLY A 120 2.80 -9.30 -13.05
N ASP A 121 2.10 -8.53 -12.21
CA ASP A 121 1.43 -7.28 -12.61
C ASP A 121 2.47 -6.25 -13.10
N ALA A 122 2.51 -6.02 -14.41
CA ALA A 122 3.47 -5.12 -15.06
C ALA A 122 3.28 -3.65 -14.66
N PRO A 123 2.05 -3.09 -14.65
CA PRO A 123 1.80 -1.77 -14.07
C PRO A 123 2.34 -1.61 -12.63
N ALA A 124 2.13 -2.61 -11.76
CA ALA A 124 2.61 -2.54 -10.37
C ALA A 124 4.15 -2.51 -10.29
N LYS A 125 4.84 -3.34 -11.09
CA LYS A 125 6.31 -3.32 -11.21
C LYS A 125 6.82 -1.94 -11.64
N GLN A 126 6.18 -1.34 -12.64
CA GLN A 126 6.54 -0.03 -13.15
C GLN A 126 6.36 1.06 -12.08
N ALA A 127 5.22 1.06 -11.37
CA ALA A 127 4.96 2.04 -10.33
C ALA A 127 5.98 1.97 -9.18
N ILE A 128 6.35 0.76 -8.75
CA ILE A 128 7.40 0.55 -7.74
C ILE A 128 8.75 1.08 -8.22
N LYS A 129 9.15 0.77 -9.46
CA LYS A 129 10.41 1.25 -10.04
C LYS A 129 10.45 2.78 -10.04
N GLN A 130 9.39 3.42 -10.53
CA GLN A 130 9.30 4.89 -10.56
C GLN A 130 9.35 5.48 -9.15
N TYR A 131 8.64 4.88 -8.19
CA TYR A 131 8.67 5.31 -6.80
C TYR A 131 10.09 5.25 -6.21
N GLN A 132 10.82 4.15 -6.42
CA GLN A 132 12.20 3.98 -5.95
C GLN A 132 13.16 4.99 -6.61
N GLU A 133 13.06 5.17 -7.93
CA GLU A 133 13.87 6.15 -8.67
C GLU A 133 13.64 7.57 -8.14
N ASN A 134 12.40 7.94 -7.87
CA ASN A 134 12.07 9.26 -7.31
C ASN A 134 12.59 9.43 -5.88
N ARG A 135 12.55 8.38 -5.05
CA ARG A 135 13.12 8.42 -3.70
C ARG A 135 14.64 8.57 -3.71
N ASN A 136 15.33 7.91 -4.64
CA ASN A 136 16.78 7.97 -4.74
C ASN A 136 17.32 9.33 -5.24
N LYS A 137 16.44 10.15 -5.84
CA LYS A 137 16.78 11.50 -6.33
C LYS A 137 16.57 12.62 -5.30
N ARG A 138 15.90 12.33 -4.19
CA ARG A 138 15.61 13.29 -3.11
C ARG A 138 16.68 13.17 -2.02
#